data_AF-A0A6I6SIN4-F1
#
_entry.id   AF-A0A6I6SIN4-F1
#
_cell.length_a   1.000
_cell.length_b   1.000
_cell.length_c   1.000
_cell.angle_alpha   90.00
_cell.angle_beta   90.00
_cell.angle_gamma   90.00
#
_symmetry.space_group_name_H-M   'P 1'
#
loop_
_entity.id
_entity.type
_entity.pdbx_description
1 polymer ?
#
loop_
_entity_poly.entity_id
_entity_poly.type
_entity_poly.pdbx_seq_one_letter_code
_entity_poly.pdbx_strand_id
1 'polypeptide(L)'
;MHRQWTGGSVVLDTDQARARASARDYLTKYLSLPNYTSYLTRAGYTDDDFKDGGSDRLVEARVALGDAEQVRTRIEEFHKAGAGHVAVQIALSEGQGYPELLRQYRELAQALPLKP
;
A
#
# COMPACT_ATOMS: atom_id res chain seq x y z
N MET A 1 -4.57 -4.61 20.49
CA MET A 1 -4.37 -5.40 19.25
C MET A 1 -3.61 -4.55 18.25
N HIS A 2 -2.30 -4.75 18.13
CA HIS A 2 -1.48 -4.02 17.15
C HIS A 2 -1.68 -4.65 15.77
N ARG A 3 -2.35 -3.93 14.86
CA ARG A 3 -2.40 -4.29 13.44
C ARG A 3 -1.03 -4.01 12.82
N GLN A 4 -0.19 -5.03 12.79
CA GLN A 4 1.05 -5.02 12.01
C GLN A 4 0.64 -5.03 10.53
N TRP A 5 0.89 -3.92 9.81
CA TRP A 5 0.78 -3.92 8.35
C TRP A 5 1.93 -4.75 7.81
N THR A 6 1.61 -5.62 6.88
CA THR A 6 2.57 -6.51 6.19
C THR A 6 2.67 -6.17 4.71
N GLY A 7 1.98 -5.10 4.28
CA GLY A 7 2.09 -4.50 2.95
C GLY A 7 3.37 -3.70 2.80
N GLY A 8 3.83 -3.47 1.58
CA GLY A 8 4.88 -2.50 1.26
C GLY A 8 4.37 -1.37 0.35
N SER A 9 3.09 -1.41 -0.01
CA SER A 9 2.51 -0.55 -1.04
C SER A 9 1.74 0.62 -0.43
N VAL A 10 1.84 1.79 -1.06
CA VAL A 10 1.23 3.04 -0.59
C VAL A 10 0.46 3.72 -1.72
N VAL A 11 -0.67 4.33 -1.41
CA VAL A 11 -1.39 5.24 -2.32
C VAL A 11 -1.35 6.64 -1.69
N LEU A 12 -0.74 7.60 -2.39
CA LEU A 12 -0.75 9.00 -1.98
C LEU A 12 -1.98 9.71 -2.54
N ASP A 13 -3.07 9.72 -1.77
CA ASP A 13 -4.28 10.51 -2.03
C ASP A 13 -4.97 10.80 -0.68
N THR A 14 -5.35 12.07 -0.46
CA THR A 14 -6.02 12.53 0.76
C THR A 14 -7.52 12.25 0.75
N ASP A 15 -8.11 12.01 -0.43
CA ASP A 15 -9.49 11.56 -0.55
C ASP A 15 -9.54 10.05 -0.36
N GLN A 16 -10.14 9.62 0.75
CA GLN A 16 -10.19 8.21 1.11
C GLN A 16 -10.95 7.35 0.09
N ALA A 17 -11.98 7.88 -0.58
CA ALA A 17 -12.75 7.12 -1.53
C ALA A 17 -11.93 6.86 -2.80
N ARG A 18 -11.25 7.90 -3.30
CA ARG A 18 -10.30 7.76 -4.43
C ARG A 18 -9.12 6.88 -4.06
N ALA A 19 -8.52 7.06 -2.88
CA ALA A 19 -7.40 6.25 -2.42
C ALA A 19 -7.75 4.75 -2.37
N ARG A 20 -8.93 4.41 -1.84
CA ARG A 20 -9.43 3.02 -1.82
C ARG A 20 -9.67 2.47 -3.23
N ALA A 21 -10.24 3.27 -4.13
CA ALA A 21 -10.45 2.87 -5.52
C ALA A 21 -9.09 2.55 -6.20
N SER A 22 -8.13 3.46 -6.10
CA SER A 22 -6.77 3.27 -6.63
C SER A 22 -6.07 2.03 -6.06
N ALA A 23 -6.24 1.77 -4.76
CA ALA A 23 -5.69 0.58 -4.12
C ALA A 23 -6.33 -0.72 -4.65
N ARG A 24 -7.65 -0.73 -4.88
CA ARG A 24 -8.37 -1.86 -5.49
C ARG A 24 -7.95 -2.10 -6.94
N ASP A 25 -7.81 -1.03 -7.72
CA ASP A 25 -7.32 -1.12 -9.10
C ASP A 25 -5.92 -1.75 -9.13
N TYR A 26 -5.03 -1.25 -8.27
CA TYR A 26 -3.68 -1.80 -8.11
C TYR A 26 -3.70 -3.28 -7.69
N LEU A 27 -4.52 -3.65 -6.70
CA LEU A 27 -4.61 -5.01 -6.17
C LEU A 27 -5.26 -6.00 -7.14
N THR A 28 -6.15 -5.55 -8.03
CA THR A 28 -6.87 -6.40 -8.99
C THR A 28 -5.91 -7.30 -9.78
N LYS A 29 -4.79 -6.75 -10.25
CA LYS A 29 -3.75 -7.52 -10.93
C LYS A 29 -3.16 -8.61 -10.04
N TYR A 30 -2.82 -8.30 -8.79
CA TYR A 30 -2.23 -9.26 -7.85
C TYR A 30 -3.23 -10.35 -7.43
N LEU A 31 -4.50 -10.00 -7.26
CA LEU A 31 -5.55 -10.95 -6.87
C LEU A 31 -5.92 -11.92 -7.98
N SER A 32 -5.53 -11.65 -9.23
CA SER A 32 -5.59 -12.64 -10.33
C SER A 32 -4.48 -13.70 -10.27
N LEU A 33 -3.46 -13.53 -9.43
CA LEU A 33 -2.29 -14.42 -9.37
C LEU A 33 -2.52 -15.55 -8.35
N PRO A 34 -2.57 -16.83 -8.77
CA PRO A 34 -2.89 -17.95 -7.86
C PRO A 34 -1.91 -18.10 -6.70
N ASN A 35 -0.62 -17.79 -6.90
CA ASN A 35 0.38 -17.83 -5.85
C ASN A 35 0.15 -16.75 -4.78
N TYR A 36 -0.37 -15.59 -5.17
CA TYR A 36 -0.64 -14.48 -4.27
C TYR A 36 -1.91 -14.76 -3.44
N THR A 37 -3.00 -15.16 -4.09
CA THR A 37 -4.24 -15.53 -3.39
C THR A 37 -4.03 -16.74 -2.47
N SER A 38 -3.27 -17.75 -2.90
CA SER A 38 -2.91 -18.90 -2.04
C SER A 38 -2.17 -18.49 -0.76
N TYR A 39 -1.28 -17.48 -0.83
CA TYR A 39 -0.63 -16.93 0.35
C TYR A 39 -1.64 -16.20 1.25
N LEU A 40 -2.52 -15.38 0.67
CA LEU A 40 -3.54 -14.65 1.42
C LEU A 40 -4.54 -15.59 2.10
N THR A 41 -4.93 -16.70 1.46
CA THR A 41 -5.79 -17.71 2.09
C THR A 41 -5.14 -18.32 3.33
N ARG A 42 -3.84 -18.64 3.26
CA ARG A 42 -3.09 -19.10 4.45
C ARG A 42 -2.99 -18.04 5.55
N ALA A 43 -3.07 -16.76 5.18
CA ALA A 43 -3.11 -15.64 6.11
C ALA A 43 -4.53 -15.33 6.65
N GLY A 44 -5.55 -16.13 6.30
CA GLY A 44 -6.92 -16.00 6.81
C GLY A 44 -7.85 -15.11 5.96
N TYR A 45 -7.50 -14.85 4.70
CA TYR A 45 -8.41 -14.25 3.72
C TYR A 45 -9.25 -15.32 3.01
N THR A 46 -10.43 -14.92 2.58
CA THR A 46 -11.40 -15.78 1.89
C THR A 46 -11.61 -15.31 0.46
N ASP A 47 -12.28 -16.12 -0.36
CA ASP A 47 -12.61 -15.75 -1.73
C ASP A 47 -13.45 -14.47 -1.81
N ASP A 48 -14.28 -14.21 -0.79
CA ASP A 48 -15.04 -12.95 -0.68
C ASP A 48 -14.13 -11.73 -0.53
N ASP A 49 -12.95 -11.89 0.08
CA ASP A 49 -11.99 -10.80 0.21
C ASP A 49 -11.26 -10.49 -1.08
N PHE A 50 -11.31 -11.36 -2.07
CA PHE A 50 -10.60 -11.18 -3.35
C PHE A 50 -11.50 -10.56 -4.44
N LYS A 51 -12.81 -10.49 -4.20
CA LYS A 51 -13.78 -9.89 -5.11
C LYS A 51 -13.58 -8.37 -5.21
N ASP A 52 -13.97 -7.80 -6.34
CA ASP A 52 -14.01 -6.35 -6.59
C ASP A 52 -12.71 -5.60 -6.26
N GLY A 53 -11.56 -6.23 -6.56
CA GLY A 53 -10.22 -5.67 -6.30
C GLY A 53 -9.78 -5.73 -4.83
N GLY A 54 -10.58 -6.32 -3.96
CA GLY A 54 -10.26 -6.55 -2.56
C GLY A 54 -11.29 -5.98 -1.59
N SER A 55 -11.61 -6.74 -0.54
CA SER A 55 -12.40 -6.23 0.59
C SER A 55 -11.69 -5.09 1.31
N ASP A 56 -12.43 -4.25 2.04
CA ASP A 56 -11.84 -3.15 2.82
C ASP A 56 -10.77 -3.66 3.80
N ARG A 57 -11.01 -4.79 4.46
CA ARG A 57 -10.01 -5.37 5.39
C ARG A 57 -8.72 -5.77 4.68
N LEU A 58 -8.82 -6.28 3.45
CA LEU A 58 -7.66 -6.67 2.67
C LEU A 58 -6.90 -5.44 2.17
N VAL A 59 -7.62 -4.45 1.65
CA VAL A 59 -7.04 -3.17 1.21
C VAL A 59 -6.28 -2.51 2.36
N GLU A 60 -6.92 -2.32 3.52
CA GLU A 60 -6.31 -1.66 4.69
C GLU A 60 -5.12 -2.45 5.27
N ALA A 61 -5.09 -3.77 5.10
CA ALA A 61 -3.96 -4.59 5.54
C ALA A 61 -2.79 -4.60 4.55
N ARG A 62 -3.03 -4.38 3.26
CA ARG A 62 -2.03 -4.51 2.18
C ARG A 62 -1.52 -3.18 1.64
N VAL A 63 -2.32 -2.13 1.69
CA VAL A 63 -2.01 -0.84 1.09
C VAL A 63 -2.22 0.26 2.14
N ALA A 64 -1.18 1.04 2.40
CA ALA A 64 -1.33 2.24 3.23
C ALA A 64 -1.94 3.36 2.37
N LEU A 65 -3.02 3.96 2.85
CA LEU A 65 -3.72 5.05 2.17
C LEU A 65 -3.50 6.33 2.96
N GLY A 66 -3.14 7.43 2.28
CA GLY A 66 -3.02 8.71 2.94
C GLY A 66 -2.07 9.68 2.26
N ASP A 67 -1.71 10.72 2.99
CA ASP A 67 -0.66 11.67 2.60
C ASP A 67 0.76 11.17 2.94
N ALA A 68 1.76 11.96 2.56
CA ALA A 68 3.16 11.65 2.79
C ALA A 68 3.52 11.56 4.29
N GLU A 69 2.87 12.32 5.18
CA GLU A 69 3.12 12.26 6.63
C GLU A 69 2.52 10.99 7.26
N GLN A 70 1.37 10.54 6.78
CA GLN A 70 0.77 9.27 7.18
C GLN A 70 1.66 8.09 6.74
N VAL A 71 2.19 8.13 5.52
CA VAL A 71 3.15 7.13 5.04
C VAL A 71 4.45 7.18 5.85
N ARG A 72 4.98 8.37 6.14
CA ARG A 72 6.15 8.54 7.02
C ARG A 72 5.93 7.94 8.40
N THR A 73 4.79 8.24 9.03
CA THR A 73 4.43 7.70 10.36
C THR A 73 4.45 6.17 10.31
N ARG A 74 3.94 5.58 9.23
CA ARG A 74 3.96 4.13 9.03
C ARG A 74 5.39 3.59 8.91
N ILE A 75 6.25 4.24 8.12
CA ILE A 75 7.66 3.86 7.97
C ILE A 75 8.38 3.90 9.32
N GLU A 76 8.10 4.90 10.16
CA GLU A 76 8.65 4.98 11.52
C GLU A 76 8.21 3.79 12.40
N GLU A 77 6.98 3.28 12.22
CA GLU A 77 6.52 2.09 12.95
C GLU A 77 7.31 0.83 12.55
N PHE A 78 7.74 0.70 11.27
CA PHE A 78 8.65 -0.38 10.87
C PHE A 78 10.00 -0.27 11.53
N HIS A 79 10.56 0.93 11.54
CA HIS A 79 11.83 1.16 12.20
C HIS A 79 11.75 0.88 13.71
N LYS A 80 10.66 1.30 14.36
CA LYS A 80 10.38 0.95 15.78
C LYS A 80 10.22 -0.56 15.99
N ALA A 81 9.71 -1.27 14.99
CA ALA A 81 9.63 -2.74 15.00
C ALA A 81 10.95 -3.46 14.65
N GLY A 82 12.04 -2.71 14.43
CA GLY A 82 13.38 -3.25 14.19
C GLY A 82 13.81 -3.32 12.73
N ALA A 83 13.03 -2.77 11.79
CA ALA A 83 13.44 -2.74 10.39
C ALA A 83 14.66 -1.81 10.20
N GLY A 84 15.75 -2.36 9.66
CA GLY A 84 16.92 -1.58 9.24
C GLY A 84 16.75 -0.93 7.86
N HIS A 85 15.80 -1.41 7.06
CA HIS A 85 15.45 -0.87 5.75
C HIS A 85 13.96 -1.08 5.48
N VAL A 86 13.31 -0.11 4.84
CA VAL A 86 11.90 -0.17 4.44
C VAL A 86 11.81 0.15 2.95
N ALA A 87 11.41 -0.84 2.15
CA ALA A 87 11.13 -0.64 0.73
C ALA A 87 9.69 -0.17 0.57
N VAL A 88 9.50 1.00 -0.05
CA VAL A 88 8.18 1.60 -0.29
C VAL A 88 7.83 1.47 -1.77
N GLN A 89 6.66 0.91 -2.06
CA GLN A 89 6.13 0.81 -3.41
C GLN A 89 4.92 1.72 -3.57
N ILE A 90 5.00 2.69 -4.46
CA ILE A 90 3.82 3.51 -4.79
C ILE A 90 2.89 2.69 -5.71
N ALA A 91 1.67 2.49 -5.24
CA ALA A 91 0.57 1.90 -5.97
C ALA A 91 -0.14 2.99 -6.78
N LEU A 92 0.01 2.93 -8.09
CA LEU A 92 -0.67 3.82 -9.02
C LEU A 92 -1.96 3.19 -9.53
N SER A 93 -2.97 4.02 -9.78
CA SER A 93 -4.17 3.63 -10.49
C SER A 93 -3.85 3.29 -11.94
N GLU A 94 -4.74 2.54 -12.58
CA GLU A 94 -4.62 2.28 -14.02
C GLU A 94 -4.59 3.60 -14.82
N GLY A 95 -3.70 3.68 -15.82
CA GLY A 95 -3.50 4.87 -16.63
C GLY A 95 -2.52 5.90 -16.06
N GLN A 96 -2.12 5.79 -14.79
CA GLN A 96 -1.04 6.61 -14.24
C GLN A 96 0.34 6.03 -14.62
N GLY A 97 1.20 6.91 -15.15
CA GLY A 97 2.50 6.51 -15.71
C GLY A 97 3.69 6.94 -14.87
N TYR A 98 4.88 6.73 -15.43
CA TYR A 98 6.16 7.06 -14.81
C TYR A 98 6.30 8.52 -14.30
N PRO A 99 5.78 9.57 -14.98
CA PRO A 99 5.85 10.93 -14.46
C PRO A 99 5.12 11.11 -13.13
N GLU A 100 3.96 10.46 -12.98
CA GLU A 100 3.16 10.49 -11.75
C GLU A 100 3.88 9.75 -10.62
N LEU A 101 4.45 8.57 -10.95
CA LEU A 101 5.26 7.79 -10.03
C LEU A 101 6.40 8.63 -9.45
N LEU A 102 7.15 9.33 -10.31
CA LEU A 102 8.26 10.19 -9.89
C LEU A 102 7.80 11.38 -9.05
N ARG A 103 6.65 11.98 -9.38
CA ARG A 103 6.09 13.08 -8.59
C ARG A 103 5.80 12.62 -7.16
N GLN A 104 5.11 11.49 -7.02
CA GLN A 104 4.75 10.94 -5.71
C GLN A 104 5.98 10.47 -4.92
N TYR A 105 7.00 9.87 -5.57
CA TYR A 105 8.26 9.57 -4.88
C TYR A 105 9.00 10.81 -4.39
N ARG A 106 8.98 11.91 -5.16
CA ARG A 106 9.59 13.18 -4.72
C ARG A 106 8.84 13.78 -3.53
N GLU A 107 7.52 13.77 -3.57
CA GLU A 107 6.67 14.22 -2.46
C GLU A 107 6.97 13.42 -1.19
N LEU A 108 7.00 12.08 -1.29
CA LEU A 108 7.35 11.23 -0.15
C LEU A 108 8.78 11.47 0.34
N ALA A 109 9.74 11.65 -0.57
CA ALA A 109 11.14 11.91 -0.20
C ALA A 109 11.30 13.23 0.58
N GLN A 110 10.46 14.24 0.32
CA GLN A 110 10.46 15.51 1.07
C GLN A 110 9.93 15.36 2.50
N ALA A 111 9.01 14.42 2.74
CA ALA A 111 8.50 14.13 4.08
C ALA A 111 9.48 13.27 4.90
N LEU A 112 10.31 12.46 4.25
CA LEU A 112 11.23 11.55 4.93
C LEU A 112 12.54 12.25 5.34
N PRO A 113 13.15 11.87 6.49
CA PRO A 113 14.44 12.40 6.93
C PRO A 113 15.61 11.75 6.14
N LEU A 114 15.56 11.82 4.81
CA LEU A 114 16.59 11.28 3.92
C LEU A 114 17.77 12.26 3.83
N LYS A 115 18.97 11.71 3.78
CA LYS A 115 20.16 12.50 3.43
C LYS A 115 20.14 12.77 1.92
N PRO A 116 20.49 14.00 1.47
CA PRO A 116 20.60 14.33 0.06
C PRO A 116 21.61 13.46 -0.69
#